data_AF-A0A2P4PZ85-F1
#
_entry.id   AF-A0A2P4PZ85-F1
#
_cell.length_a   1.000
_cell.length_b   1.000
_cell.length_c   1.000
_cell.angle_alpha   90.00
_cell.angle_beta   90.00
_cell.angle_gamma   90.00
#
_symmetry.space_group_name_H-M   'P 1'
#
loop_
_entity.id
_entity.type
_entity.pdbx_description
1 polymer ?
#
loop_
_entity_poly.entity_id
_entity_poly.type
_entity_poly.pdbx_seq_one_letter_code
_entity_poly.pdbx_strand_id
1 'polypeptide(L)'
;MPLAAYTVTWVRESRGTVPINQVQQSTVAMSFTILVLWIEMFLLLRYFAVTGNFIYIIINIVRNVWPFIAFMGIVVLAHGHAMYLLLREPEKIGLEPDGTQFDLQDNNGIKTGTIHQTFDLNKATDNYFANFAQSVVAVYFWINGRWDQLQQWNFWPVSVLSLIASVILVIIMQNMLIAFMS
;
A
#
# COMPACT_ATOMS: atom_id res chain seq x y z
N MET A 1 -21.97 25.32 -13.53
CA MET A 1 -20.92 25.01 -14.52
C MET A 1 -20.11 23.84 -13.97
N PRO A 2 -20.04 22.68 -14.64
CA PRO A 2 -19.40 21.51 -14.05
C PRO A 2 -17.89 21.74 -13.97
N LEU A 3 -17.29 21.40 -12.83
CA LEU A 3 -15.87 21.60 -12.49
C LEU A 3 -14.92 21.11 -13.61
N ALA A 4 -15.34 20.09 -14.34
CA ALA A 4 -14.63 19.53 -15.51
C ALA A 4 -14.36 20.58 -16.61
N ALA A 5 -15.32 21.47 -16.90
CA ALA A 5 -15.14 22.50 -17.92
C ALA A 5 -14.05 23.51 -17.51
N TYR A 6 -13.96 23.86 -16.23
CA TYR A 6 -12.93 24.75 -15.70
C TYR A 6 -11.54 24.12 -15.76
N THR A 7 -11.43 22.82 -15.44
CA THR A 7 -10.15 22.10 -15.50
C THR A 7 -9.63 21.95 -16.92
N VAL A 8 -10.51 21.70 -17.90
CA VAL A 8 -10.15 21.57 -19.32
C VAL A 8 -9.74 22.93 -19.91
N THR A 9 -10.41 24.02 -19.53
CA THR A 9 -10.00 25.37 -19.95
C THR A 9 -8.65 25.76 -19.35
N TRP A 10 -8.40 25.44 -18.08
CA TRP A 10 -7.13 25.75 -17.42
C TRP A 10 -5.95 24.97 -18.04
N VAL A 11 -6.14 23.69 -18.35
CA VAL A 11 -5.14 22.89 -19.08
C VAL A 11 -4.88 23.45 -20.49
N ARG A 12 -5.91 23.95 -21.19
CA ARG A 12 -5.77 24.59 -22.50
C ARG A 12 -5.00 25.91 -22.45
N GLU A 13 -5.23 26.73 -21.43
CA GLU A 13 -4.56 28.03 -21.21
C GLU A 13 -3.08 27.87 -20.80
N SER A 14 -2.75 26.76 -20.11
CA SER A 14 -1.42 26.50 -19.52
C SER A 14 -0.33 26.03 -20.49
N ARG A 15 -0.62 25.90 -21.79
CA ARG A 15 0.35 25.47 -22.82
C ARG A 15 1.39 26.56 -23.11
N GLY A 16 2.32 26.79 -22.19
CA GLY A 16 3.53 27.57 -22.49
C GLY A 16 4.38 28.05 -21.31
N THR A 17 3.86 28.20 -20.10
CA THR A 17 4.59 28.97 -19.04
C THR A 17 4.32 28.52 -17.60
N VAL A 18 4.07 27.22 -17.35
CA VAL A 18 3.81 26.72 -15.99
C VAL A 18 5.04 25.97 -15.45
N PRO A 19 5.54 26.31 -14.24
CA PRO A 19 6.66 25.59 -13.63
C PRO A 19 6.29 24.13 -13.32
N ILE A 20 7.27 23.22 -13.42
CA ILE A 20 7.08 21.75 -13.36
C ILE A 20 6.32 21.31 -12.10
N ASN A 21 6.58 21.96 -10.96
CA ASN A 21 5.90 21.69 -9.70
C ASN A 21 4.38 21.96 -9.75
N GLN A 22 3.95 23.02 -10.44
CA GLN A 22 2.53 23.36 -10.62
C GLN A 22 1.84 22.39 -11.57
N VAL A 23 2.52 21.95 -12.63
CA VAL A 23 1.99 20.91 -13.53
C VAL A 23 1.82 19.57 -12.79
N GLN A 24 2.77 19.19 -11.93
CA GLN A 24 2.65 17.99 -11.07
C GLN A 24 1.46 18.08 -10.12
N GLN A 25 1.32 19.18 -9.38
CA GLN A 25 0.18 19.38 -8.46
C GLN A 25 -1.17 19.38 -9.18
N SER A 26 -1.24 20.04 -10.35
CA SER A 26 -2.44 20.04 -11.20
C SER A 26 -2.79 18.63 -11.67
N THR A 27 -1.80 17.85 -12.10
CA THR A 27 -2.01 16.45 -12.53
C THR A 27 -2.51 15.57 -11.40
N VAL A 28 -1.95 15.72 -10.20
CA VAL A 28 -2.42 15.01 -8.99
C VAL A 28 -3.88 15.39 -8.68
N ALA A 29 -4.19 16.68 -8.65
CA ALA A 29 -5.55 17.17 -8.37
C ALA A 29 -6.57 16.68 -9.40
N MET A 30 -6.23 16.71 -10.69
CA MET A 30 -7.08 16.18 -11.76
C MET A 30 -7.33 14.67 -11.58
N SER A 31 -6.30 13.91 -11.19
CA SER A 31 -6.40 12.46 -10.97
C SER A 31 -7.33 12.10 -9.80
N PHE A 32 -7.29 12.87 -8.71
CA PHE A 32 -8.25 12.70 -7.61
C PHE A 32 -9.66 13.15 -8.01
N THR A 33 -9.78 14.26 -8.75
CA THR A 33 -11.08 14.80 -9.18
C THR A 33 -11.80 13.82 -10.10
N ILE A 34 -11.09 13.21 -11.07
CA ILE A 34 -11.71 12.23 -11.97
C ILE A 34 -12.20 11.00 -11.19
N LEU A 35 -11.46 10.55 -10.17
CA LEU A 35 -11.88 9.44 -9.31
C LEU A 35 -13.16 9.79 -8.52
N VAL A 36 -13.24 10.99 -7.95
CA VAL A 36 -14.47 11.47 -7.28
C VAL A 36 -15.64 11.52 -8.24
N LEU A 37 -15.44 12.00 -9.48
CA LEU A 37 -16.49 12.02 -10.51
C LEU A 37 -16.97 10.60 -10.87
N TRP A 38 -16.08 9.61 -10.95
CA TRP A 38 -16.48 8.21 -11.13
C TRP A 38 -17.32 7.70 -9.95
N ILE A 39 -16.96 8.02 -8.71
CA ILE A 39 -17.76 7.66 -7.52
C ILE A 39 -19.15 8.33 -7.56
N GLU A 40 -19.22 9.62 -7.89
CA GLU A 40 -20.50 10.34 -8.02
C GLU A 40 -21.38 9.72 -9.11
N MET A 41 -20.79 9.35 -10.26
CA MET A 41 -21.50 8.64 -11.30
C MET A 41 -22.05 7.29 -10.82
N PHE A 42 -21.29 6.52 -10.02
CA PHE A 42 -21.81 5.30 -9.40
C PHE A 42 -22.96 5.58 -8.42
N LEU A 43 -22.93 6.68 -7.67
CA LEU A 43 -24.01 7.07 -6.78
C LEU A 43 -25.27 7.54 -7.53
N LEU A 44 -25.11 8.21 -8.67
CA LEU A 44 -26.23 8.65 -9.52
C LEU A 44 -27.01 7.47 -10.12
N LEU A 45 -26.39 6.29 -10.25
CA LEU A 45 -27.11 5.07 -10.63
C LEU A 45 -28.24 4.70 -9.65
N ARG A 46 -28.28 5.31 -8.45
CA ARG A 46 -29.40 5.19 -7.51
C ARG A 46 -30.75 5.58 -8.12
N TYR A 47 -30.76 6.42 -9.16
CA TYR A 47 -31.98 6.83 -9.84
C TYR A 47 -32.68 5.67 -10.59
N PHE A 48 -31.93 4.67 -11.05
CA PHE A 48 -32.51 3.52 -11.73
C PHE A 48 -33.09 2.53 -10.70
N ALA A 49 -34.34 2.10 -10.89
CA ALA A 49 -35.06 1.27 -9.92
C ALA A 49 -34.34 -0.04 -9.55
N VAL A 50 -33.71 -0.70 -10.54
CA VAL A 50 -32.95 -1.95 -10.31
C VAL A 50 -31.61 -1.66 -9.62
N THR A 51 -30.85 -0.70 -10.14
CA THR A 51 -29.50 -0.37 -9.64
C THR A 51 -29.52 0.32 -8.27
N GLY A 52 -30.57 1.08 -7.97
CA GLY A 52 -30.73 1.77 -6.69
C GLY A 52 -30.91 0.84 -5.48
N ASN A 53 -31.47 -0.36 -5.68
CA ASN A 53 -31.56 -1.35 -4.62
C ASN A 53 -30.17 -1.87 -4.20
N PHE A 54 -29.30 -2.16 -5.19
CA PHE A 54 -27.92 -2.57 -4.91
C PHE A 54 -27.13 -1.49 -4.16
N ILE A 55 -27.26 -0.23 -4.55
CA ILE A 55 -26.59 0.90 -3.87
C ILE A 55 -27.06 1.04 -2.43
N TYR A 56 -28.36 0.86 -2.18
CA TYR A 56 -28.90 0.89 -0.81
C TYR A 56 -28.29 -0.21 0.06
N ILE A 57 -28.18 -1.43 -0.46
CA ILE A 57 -27.53 -2.56 0.23
C ILE A 57 -26.06 -2.24 0.53
N ILE A 58 -25.31 -1.73 -0.46
CA ILE A 58 -23.89 -1.37 -0.29
C ILE A 58 -23.73 -0.31 0.81
N ILE A 59 -24.53 0.75 0.80
CA ILE A 59 -24.46 1.81 1.82
C ILE A 59 -24.73 1.24 3.21
N ASN A 60 -25.69 0.32 3.33
CA ASN A 60 -26.02 -0.33 4.60
C ASN A 60 -24.86 -1.20 5.12
N ILE A 61 -24.26 -2.01 4.24
CA ILE A 61 -23.08 -2.83 4.57
C ILE A 61 -21.92 -1.94 5.03
N VAL A 62 -21.60 -0.87 4.27
CA VAL A 62 -20.51 0.05 4.61
C VAL A 62 -20.71 0.68 5.99
N ARG A 63 -21.95 1.09 6.32
CA ARG A 63 -22.26 1.67 7.63
C ARG A 63 -22.04 0.68 8.77
N ASN A 64 -22.39 -0.58 8.58
CA ASN A 64 -22.22 -1.63 9.60
C ASN A 64 -20.76 -2.05 9.78
N VAL A 65 -20.01 -2.09 8.67
CA VAL A 65 -18.63 -2.60 8.63
C VAL A 65 -17.59 -1.54 9.01
N TRP A 66 -17.90 -0.24 8.85
CA TRP A 66 -16.99 0.88 9.17
C TRP A 66 -16.25 0.79 10.52
N PRO A 67 -16.90 0.53 11.67
CA PRO A 67 -16.20 0.44 12.96
C PRO A 67 -15.18 -0.71 12.99
N PHE A 68 -15.47 -1.81 12.29
CA PHE A 68 -14.55 -2.95 12.20
C PHE A 68 -13.34 -2.62 11.32
N ILE A 69 -13.53 -1.90 10.20
CA ILE A 69 -12.42 -1.39 9.37
C ILE A 69 -11.52 -0.45 10.19
N ALA A 70 -12.11 0.44 11.00
CA ALA A 70 -11.33 1.32 11.86
C ALA A 70 -10.49 0.54 12.89
N PHE A 71 -11.06 -0.50 13.51
CA PHE A 71 -10.33 -1.40 14.39
C PHE A 71 -9.16 -2.11 13.67
N MET A 72 -9.41 -2.67 12.49
CA MET A 72 -8.37 -3.29 11.66
C MET A 72 -7.23 -2.30 11.35
N GLY A 73 -7.57 -1.05 11.03
CA GLY A 73 -6.59 0.01 10.81
C GLY A 73 -5.70 0.29 12.02
N ILE A 74 -6.27 0.27 13.24
CA ILE A 74 -5.49 0.42 14.48
C ILE A 74 -4.50 -0.74 14.65
N VAL A 75 -4.92 -1.97 14.36
CA VAL A 75 -4.03 -3.15 14.46
C VAL A 75 -2.89 -3.09 13.45
N VAL A 76 -3.17 -2.64 12.22
CA VAL A 76 -2.13 -2.39 11.20
C VAL A 76 -1.15 -1.32 11.67
N LEU A 77 -1.64 -0.21 12.25
CA LEU A 77 -0.78 0.84 12.82
C LEU A 77 0.10 0.30 13.95
N ALA A 78 -0.45 -0.52 14.85
CA ALA A 78 0.29 -1.10 15.96
C ALA A 78 1.40 -2.06 15.48
N HIS A 79 1.10 -2.94 14.52
CA HIS A 79 2.09 -3.85 13.94
C HIS A 79 3.14 -3.11 13.11
N GLY A 80 2.74 -2.10 12.33
CA GLY A 80 3.66 -1.23 11.62
C GLY A 80 4.60 -0.46 12.56
N HIS A 81 4.08 0.02 13.69
CA HIS A 81 4.92 0.66 14.71
C HIS A 81 5.92 -0.33 15.34
N ALA A 82 5.49 -1.56 15.63
CA ALA A 82 6.35 -2.60 16.18
C ALA A 82 7.50 -2.98 15.22
N MET A 83 7.19 -3.19 13.94
CA MET A 83 8.19 -3.48 12.91
C MET A 83 9.12 -2.31 12.64
N TYR A 84 8.61 -1.07 12.65
CA TYR A 84 9.42 0.13 12.55
C TYR A 84 10.46 0.19 13.67
N LEU A 85 10.04 -0.02 14.93
CA LEU A 85 10.98 0.00 16.05
C LEU A 85 12.07 -1.07 15.93
N LEU A 86 11.72 -2.24 15.41
CA LEU A 86 12.64 -3.37 15.26
C LEU A 86 13.67 -3.18 14.13
N LEU A 87 13.24 -2.62 12.99
CA LEU A 87 14.00 -2.62 11.74
C LEU A 87 14.40 -1.21 11.26
N ARG A 88 14.21 -0.17 12.08
CA ARG A 88 14.68 1.19 11.77
C ARG A 88 16.20 1.28 11.73
N GLU A 89 16.90 0.56 12.61
CA GLU A 89 18.36 0.61 12.76
C GLU A 89 18.95 -0.81 12.85
N PRO A 90 18.83 -1.63 11.80
CA PRO A 90 19.21 -3.04 11.83
C PRO A 90 20.72 -3.26 12.06
N GLU A 91 21.56 -2.30 11.65
CA GLU A 91 23.01 -2.33 11.92
C GLU A 91 23.35 -2.38 13.42
N LYS A 92 22.56 -1.70 14.27
CA LYS A 92 22.80 -1.67 15.72
C LYS A 92 22.53 -3.00 16.41
N ILE A 93 21.72 -3.85 15.78
CA ILE A 93 21.37 -5.19 16.25
C ILE A 93 22.11 -6.29 15.46
N GLY A 94 23.07 -5.90 14.62
CA GLY A 94 23.88 -6.83 13.81
C GLY A 94 23.08 -7.58 12.76
N LEU A 95 21.98 -6.99 12.26
CA LEU A 95 21.17 -7.58 11.21
C LEU A 95 21.57 -7.03 9.84
N GLU A 96 21.93 -7.95 8.96
CA GLU A 96 22.16 -7.67 7.55
C GLU A 96 21.04 -8.33 6.73
N PRO A 97 20.45 -7.61 5.76
CA PRO A 97 19.43 -8.17 4.90
C PRO A 97 20.06 -9.17 3.92
N ASP A 98 19.39 -10.30 3.73
CA ASP A 98 19.83 -11.33 2.79
C ASP A 98 19.63 -10.84 1.34
N GLY A 99 20.75 -10.63 0.65
CA GLY A 99 20.78 -10.19 -0.75
C GLY A 99 20.74 -11.34 -1.74
N THR A 100 20.10 -11.10 -2.88
CA THR A 100 20.21 -12.04 -3.99
C THR A 100 21.62 -11.96 -4.58
N GLN A 101 22.25 -13.12 -4.77
CA GLN A 101 23.52 -13.24 -5.47
C GLN A 101 23.27 -13.88 -6.84
N PHE A 102 23.74 -13.20 -7.89
CA PHE A 102 23.71 -13.74 -9.24
C PHE A 102 25.11 -14.15 -9.66
N ASP A 103 25.27 -15.43 -9.97
CA ASP A 103 26.50 -15.95 -10.52
C ASP A 103 26.49 -15.78 -12.04
N LEU A 104 27.48 -15.07 -12.57
CA LEU A 104 27.71 -14.99 -14.00
C LEU A 104 28.46 -16.25 -14.43
N GLN A 105 27.86 -17.03 -15.32
CA GLN A 105 28.47 -18.21 -15.91
C GLN A 105 28.76 -17.95 -17.38
N ASP A 106 29.93 -18.40 -17.85
CA ASP A 106 30.23 -18.45 -19.28
C ASP A 106 29.39 -19.55 -19.97
N ASN A 107 29.36 -19.59 -21.31
CA ASN A 107 28.65 -20.61 -22.10
C ASN A 107 29.03 -22.05 -21.76
N ASN A 108 30.19 -22.24 -21.10
CA ASN A 108 30.68 -23.54 -20.63
C ASN A 108 30.31 -23.85 -19.17
N GLY A 109 29.49 -23.02 -18.51
CA GLY A 109 29.02 -23.24 -17.13
C GLY A 109 30.06 -22.92 -16.04
N ILE A 110 31.18 -22.27 -16.41
CA ILE A 110 32.20 -21.85 -15.44
C ILE A 110 31.83 -20.47 -14.89
N LYS A 111 31.83 -20.32 -13.56
CA LYS A 111 31.59 -19.03 -12.89
C LYS A 111 32.71 -18.04 -13.23
N THR A 112 32.35 -16.94 -13.89
CA THR A 112 33.27 -15.85 -14.29
C THR A 112 33.26 -14.69 -13.28
N GLY A 113 32.18 -14.55 -12.51
CA GLY A 113 32.06 -13.53 -11.47
C GLY A 113 30.74 -13.62 -10.71
N THR A 114 30.64 -12.90 -9.59
CA THR A 114 29.45 -12.86 -8.74
C THR A 114 28.99 -11.42 -8.58
N ILE A 115 27.71 -11.17 -8.88
CA ILE A 115 27.07 -9.88 -8.61
C ILE A 115 26.34 -10.01 -7.28
N HIS A 116 26.70 -9.15 -6.34
CA HIS A 116 26.04 -9.05 -5.03
C HIS A 116 25.08 -7.87 -5.05
N GLN A 117 23.84 -8.10 -4.61
CA GLN A 117 22.91 -7.01 -4.32
C GLN A 117 23.37 -6.31 -3.04
N THR A 118 23.60 -4.99 -3.12
CA THR A 118 23.87 -4.14 -1.95
C THR A 118 22.59 -3.42 -1.56
N PHE A 119 22.31 -3.35 -0.26
CA PHE A 119 21.17 -2.61 0.28
C PHE A 119 21.64 -1.36 1.01
N ASP A 120 20.96 -0.25 0.79
CA ASP A 120 21.12 0.97 1.58
C ASP A 120 20.03 0.99 2.66
N LEU A 121 20.40 0.58 3.88
CA LEU A 121 19.48 0.41 5.02
C LEU A 121 18.78 1.69 5.47
N ASN A 122 19.33 2.85 5.08
CA ASN A 122 18.77 4.17 5.37
C ASN A 122 17.75 4.62 4.31
N LYS A 123 17.70 3.94 3.16
CA LYS A 123 16.74 4.24 2.10
C LYS A 123 15.47 3.43 2.26
N ALA A 124 14.38 4.18 2.23
CA ALA A 124 13.00 3.76 2.07
C ALA A 124 12.73 2.72 0.96
N THR A 125 13.58 2.65 -0.06
CA THR A 125 13.44 1.73 -1.20
C THR A 125 13.92 0.32 -0.88
N ASP A 126 14.89 0.20 0.03
CA ASP A 126 15.59 -1.04 0.35
C ASP A 126 15.15 -1.56 1.73
N ASN A 127 14.81 -0.63 2.64
CA ASN A 127 14.21 -0.91 3.93
C ASN A 127 12.86 -0.21 4.09
N TYR A 128 11.78 -0.94 3.81
CA TYR A 128 10.40 -0.47 4.02
C TYR A 128 10.10 -0.09 5.48
N PHE A 129 10.90 -0.56 6.44
CA PHE A 129 10.73 -0.31 7.87
C PHE A 129 11.63 0.82 8.41
N ALA A 130 12.43 1.47 7.55
CA ALA A 130 13.24 2.64 7.94
C ALA A 130 12.38 3.88 8.20
N ASN A 131 11.19 3.97 7.59
CA ASN A 131 10.23 5.04 7.78
C ASN A 131 8.93 4.49 8.38
N PHE A 132 8.40 5.17 9.41
CA PHE A 132 7.16 4.78 10.06
C PHE A 132 5.99 4.66 9.08
N ALA A 133 5.81 5.62 8.18
CA ALA A 133 4.70 5.62 7.23
C ALA A 133 4.79 4.44 6.25
N GLN A 134 6.00 4.10 5.81
CA GLN A 134 6.22 2.97 4.91
C GLN A 134 6.09 1.63 5.62
N SER A 135 6.47 1.54 6.89
CA SER A 135 6.26 0.36 7.72
C SER A 135 4.78 0.02 7.84
N VAL A 136 3.94 1.03 8.09
CA VAL A 136 2.48 0.86 8.15
C VAL A 136 1.92 0.38 6.81
N VAL A 137 2.39 0.96 5.69
CA VAL A 137 1.99 0.55 4.34
C VAL A 137 2.43 -0.88 4.02
N ALA A 138 3.63 -1.30 4.45
CA ALA A 138 4.11 -2.67 4.29
C ALA A 138 3.20 -3.67 5.02
N VAL A 139 2.87 -3.41 6.28
CA VAL A 139 1.95 -4.26 7.07
C VAL A 139 0.53 -4.26 6.49
N TYR A 140 0.07 -3.14 5.94
CA TYR A 140 -1.21 -3.10 5.22
C TYR A 140 -1.23 -4.06 4.01
N PHE A 141 -0.12 -4.16 3.26
CA PHE A 141 -0.03 -5.07 2.13
C PHE A 141 -0.06 -6.56 2.53
N TRP A 142 0.28 -6.89 3.78
CA TRP A 142 0.20 -8.26 4.28
C TRP A 142 -1.24 -8.80 4.30
N ILE A 143 -2.23 -7.90 4.45
CA ILE A 143 -3.66 -8.26 4.35
C ILE A 143 -3.95 -8.90 2.98
N ASN A 144 -3.27 -8.44 1.93
CA ASN A 144 -3.41 -8.96 0.56
C ASN A 144 -2.42 -10.09 0.23
N GLY A 145 -1.68 -10.60 1.22
CA GLY A 145 -0.73 -11.70 1.03
C GLY A 145 0.59 -11.30 0.35
N ARG A 146 0.88 -10.00 0.24
CA ARG A 146 2.19 -9.52 -0.22
C ARG A 146 3.16 -9.44 0.95
N TRP A 147 4.13 -10.34 0.98
CA TRP A 147 5.13 -10.48 2.06
C TRP A 147 6.57 -10.29 1.57
N ASP A 148 6.75 -9.66 0.40
CA ASP A 148 8.04 -9.41 -0.23
C ASP A 148 9.00 -8.64 0.68
N GLN A 149 8.49 -7.76 1.55
CA GLN A 149 9.33 -6.98 2.46
C GLN A 149 9.96 -7.81 3.60
N LEU A 150 9.48 -9.03 3.84
CA LEU A 150 9.98 -9.92 4.91
C LEU A 150 11.06 -10.88 4.44
N GLN A 151 11.10 -11.22 3.15
CA GLN A 151 11.99 -12.25 2.62
C GLN A 151 13.47 -11.89 2.77
N GLN A 152 13.78 -10.59 2.88
CA GLN A 152 15.12 -10.08 3.08
C GLN A 152 15.61 -10.16 4.54
N TRP A 153 14.76 -10.50 5.51
CA TRP A 153 15.09 -10.46 6.94
C TRP A 153 15.17 -11.85 7.55
N ASN A 154 16.39 -12.40 7.68
CA ASN A 154 16.63 -13.65 8.38
C ASN A 154 16.76 -13.43 9.90
N PHE A 155 15.65 -13.03 10.54
CA PHE A 155 15.61 -12.77 11.98
C PHE A 155 14.37 -13.36 12.65
N TRP A 156 14.57 -14.08 13.75
CA TRP A 156 13.49 -14.83 14.40
C TRP A 156 12.33 -13.96 14.93
N PRO A 157 12.55 -12.76 15.54
CA PRO A 157 11.45 -11.91 16.01
C PRO A 157 10.61 -11.37 14.86
N VAL A 158 11.23 -11.10 13.71
CA VAL A 158 10.53 -10.67 12.49
C VAL A 158 9.54 -11.76 12.05
N SER A 159 9.99 -13.03 12.08
CA SER A 159 9.14 -14.18 11.77
C SER A 159 8.00 -14.39 12.77
N VAL A 160 8.24 -14.13 14.07
CA VAL A 160 7.20 -14.25 15.09
C VAL A 160 6.15 -13.14 14.95
N LEU A 161 6.57 -11.89 14.76
CA LEU A 161 5.67 -10.76 14.57
C LEU A 161 4.83 -10.92 13.30
N SER A 162 5.40 -11.43 12.21
CA SER A 162 4.66 -11.68 10.96
C SER A 162 3.66 -12.83 11.09
N LEU A 163 3.98 -13.89 11.85
CA LEU A 163 3.05 -14.98 12.14
C LEU A 163 1.86 -14.49 12.96
N ILE A 164 2.10 -13.71 14.01
CA ILE A 164 1.04 -13.10 14.82
C ILE A 164 0.16 -12.20 13.93
N ALA A 165 0.79 -11.35 13.12
CA ALA A 165 0.08 -10.48 12.19
C ALA A 165 -0.77 -11.29 11.20
N SER A 166 -0.26 -12.39 10.66
CA SER A 166 -0.99 -13.28 9.74
C SER A 166 -2.24 -13.87 10.40
N VAL A 167 -2.12 -14.43 11.60
CA VAL A 167 -3.26 -15.02 12.31
C VAL A 167 -4.31 -13.96 12.62
N ILE A 168 -3.91 -12.80 13.15
CA ILE A 168 -4.85 -11.78 13.58
C ILE A 168 -5.45 -11.03 12.36
N LEU A 169 -4.63 -10.50 11.46
CA LEU A 169 -5.09 -9.68 10.32
C LEU A 169 -5.72 -10.52 9.22
N VAL A 170 -5.10 -11.61 8.82
CA VAL A 170 -5.54 -12.40 7.66
C VAL A 170 -6.61 -13.40 8.07
N ILE A 171 -6.35 -14.22 9.08
CA ILE A 171 -7.27 -15.31 9.43
C ILE A 171 -8.47 -14.78 10.22
N ILE A 172 -8.23 -14.12 11.35
CA ILE A 172 -9.33 -13.72 12.25
C ILE A 172 -10.08 -12.54 11.65
N MET A 173 -9.37 -11.45 11.34
CA MET A 173 -10.05 -10.21 10.97
C MET A 173 -10.72 -10.26 9.60
N GLN A 174 -10.18 -10.96 8.59
CA GLN A 174 -10.89 -11.10 7.31
C GLN A 174 -12.14 -11.98 7.46
N ASN A 175 -12.07 -13.06 8.24
CA ASN A 175 -13.24 -13.91 8.49
C ASN A 175 -14.33 -13.17 9.28
N MET A 176 -13.95 -12.34 10.26
CA MET A 176 -14.89 -11.48 10.98
C MET A 176 -15.49 -10.40 10.06
N LEU A 177 -14.68 -9.81 9.17
CA LEU A 177 -15.16 -8.83 8.19
C LEU A 177 -16.25 -9.43 7.30
N ILE A 178 -16.07 -10.67 6.83
CA ILE A 178 -17.06 -11.41 6.04
C ILE A 178 -18.33 -11.68 6.88
N ALA A 179 -18.16 -12.11 8.14
CA ALA A 179 -19.30 -12.36 9.03
C ALA A 179 -20.11 -11.10 9.37
N PHE A 180 -19.48 -9.92 9.42
CA PHE A 180 -20.19 -8.64 9.58
C PHE A 180 -20.91 -8.17 8.32
N MET A 181 -20.54 -8.70 7.14
CA MET A 181 -21.22 -8.41 5.88
C MET A 181 -22.44 -9.30 5.62
N SER A 182 -22.51 -10.49 6.24
CA SER A 182 -23.63 -11.43 6.13
C SER A 182 -24.77 -11.10 7.08
#